data_AF-A0A1G6MWH2-F1
#
_entry.id   AF-A0A1G6MWH2-F1
#
_cell.length_a   1.000
_cell.length_b   1.000
_cell.length_c   1.000
_cell.angle_alpha   90.00
_cell.angle_beta   90.00
_cell.angle_gamma   90.00
#
_symmetry.space_group_name_H-M   'P 1'
#
loop_
_entity.id
_entity.type
_entity.pdbx_description
1 polymer ?
#
loop_
_entity_poly.entity_id
_entity_poly.type
_entity_poly.pdbx_seq_one_letter_code
_entity_poly.pdbx_strand_id
1 'polypeptide(L)'
;MAGKTVTIDSAYDTSSQAEQQKAHSAGLTVGITNPVVSAVQTATQVTKAAQHVDGDPRLLALTAATTGLAAKNAYDAVGGDPVKAATTVGINISLGASSSHSSGEAQSSIAVGSTVAAGRNVTIAAAGAGADSNVNVIGSTISAGNDALLAAQGNVNLQAAQNTGSQRSNSSGASAGVGVSISARSTNGISFTASASGSRGNADGDSTTWANTHTVAGDMFTVRSGGDTNLVGAVASGRQVVADVGGNLNIQSLQDTDHYRSKDLSAGIGVNACVTPLCGREQPDDRHAHVQRDPGLPPFCRTGKLARHTLLELNRAKEVQC
;
A
#
# COMPACT_ATOMS: atom_id res chain seq x y z
N MET A 1 44.26 14.21 -0.99
CA MET A 1 43.97 15.01 0.22
C MET A 1 44.73 14.42 1.39
N ALA A 2 45.33 15.25 2.25
CA ALA A 2 46.08 14.80 3.43
C ALA A 2 45.67 15.64 4.65
N GLY A 3 45.27 14.98 5.74
CA GLY A 3 44.85 15.62 6.99
C GLY A 3 45.01 14.68 8.17
N LYS A 4 44.79 15.17 9.40
CA LYS A 4 44.81 14.31 10.59
C LYS A 4 43.70 13.26 10.52
N THR A 5 42.49 13.67 10.17
CA THR A 5 41.35 12.79 9.88
C THR A 5 40.68 13.30 8.62
N VAL A 6 40.29 12.39 7.73
CA VAL A 6 39.55 12.74 6.51
C VAL A 6 38.18 12.07 6.56
N THR A 7 37.12 12.87 6.56
CA THR A 7 35.74 12.39 6.53
C THR A 7 35.07 12.88 5.26
N ILE A 8 34.50 11.96 4.50
CA ILE A 8 33.63 12.21 3.34
C ILE A 8 32.26 11.70 3.75
N ASP A 9 31.40 12.62 4.14
CA ASP A 9 30.08 12.33 4.70
C ASP A 9 28.96 12.57 3.68
N SER A 10 27.85 11.87 3.86
CA SER A 10 26.59 12.18 3.19
C SER A 10 25.87 13.30 3.92
N ALA A 11 25.29 14.24 3.17
CA ALA A 11 24.29 15.14 3.74
C ALA A 11 22.95 14.40 3.93
N TYR A 12 21.98 15.02 4.59
CA TYR A 12 20.63 14.46 4.73
C TYR A 12 19.60 15.42 4.15
N ASP A 13 18.73 14.90 3.28
CA ASP A 13 17.50 15.57 2.87
C ASP A 13 16.36 15.08 3.77
N THR A 14 15.77 16.00 4.53
CA THR A 14 14.69 15.69 5.47
C THR A 14 13.40 16.32 4.99
N SER A 15 12.37 15.50 4.81
CA SER A 15 11.02 15.94 4.47
C SER A 15 10.05 15.57 5.58
N SER A 16 9.11 16.48 5.84
CA SER A 16 8.03 16.26 6.80
C SER A 16 6.75 16.81 6.18
N GLN A 17 5.71 15.99 6.17
CA GLN A 17 4.39 16.34 5.67
C GLN A 17 3.36 15.99 6.74
N ALA A 18 2.45 16.91 7.01
CA ALA A 18 1.33 16.71 7.91
C ALA A 18 0.06 17.18 7.19
N GLU A 19 -0.92 16.29 7.10
CA GLU A 19 -2.22 16.54 6.50
C GLU A 19 -3.32 16.31 7.52
N GLN A 20 -4.31 17.20 7.54
CA GLN A 20 -5.53 17.03 8.32
C GLN A 20 -6.72 17.36 7.45
N GLN A 21 -7.67 16.44 7.37
CA GLN A 21 -8.93 16.61 6.67
C GLN A 21 -10.07 16.40 7.65
N LYS A 22 -11.01 17.33 7.66
CA LYS A 22 -12.23 17.27 8.47
C LYS A 22 -13.41 17.53 7.56
N ALA A 23 -14.38 16.64 7.56
CA ALA A 23 -15.62 16.82 6.82
C ALA A 23 -16.81 16.66 7.76
N HIS A 24 -17.76 17.58 7.63
CA HIS A 24 -19.05 17.50 8.29
C HIS A 24 -20.11 17.65 7.21
N SER A 25 -21.06 16.73 7.18
CA SER A 25 -22.18 16.80 6.26
C SER A 25 -23.47 16.58 7.03
N ALA A 26 -24.44 17.44 6.80
CA ALA A 26 -25.82 17.26 7.21
C ALA A 26 -26.67 17.48 5.97
N GLY A 27 -27.53 16.52 5.63
CA GLY A 27 -28.20 16.55 4.34
C GLY A 27 -29.54 15.81 4.36
N LEU A 28 -30.51 16.43 3.70
CA LEU A 28 -31.75 15.79 3.28
C LEU A 28 -31.51 15.20 1.89
N THR A 29 -31.55 13.87 1.79
CA THR A 29 -31.46 13.15 0.52
C THR A 29 -32.86 12.72 0.11
N VAL A 30 -33.26 13.07 -1.12
CA VAL A 30 -34.49 12.58 -1.74
C VAL A 30 -34.09 11.73 -2.93
N GLY A 31 -34.21 10.41 -2.77
CA GLY A 31 -33.87 9.42 -3.79
C GLY A 31 -35.13 8.82 -4.41
N ILE A 32 -35.18 8.81 -5.74
CA ILE A 32 -36.18 8.06 -6.50
C ILE A 32 -35.55 6.70 -6.82
N THR A 33 -35.91 5.66 -6.08
CA THR A 33 -35.45 4.30 -6.40
C THR A 33 -36.37 3.74 -7.45
N ASN A 34 -35.90 3.73 -8.69
CA ASN A 34 -36.59 3.08 -9.79
C ASN A 34 -35.96 1.69 -10.04
N PRO A 35 -36.66 0.58 -9.77
CA PRO A 35 -36.13 -0.77 -9.97
C PRO A 35 -35.86 -1.12 -11.46
N VAL A 36 -36.22 -0.25 -12.39
CA VAL A 36 -36.14 -0.54 -13.84
C VAL A 36 -34.78 -0.13 -14.45
N VAL A 37 -33.92 0.62 -13.74
CA VAL A 37 -32.64 1.11 -14.33
C VAL A 37 -31.62 -0.02 -14.55
N SER A 38 -31.61 -1.06 -13.72
CA SER A 38 -30.74 -2.24 -13.91
C SER A 38 -31.30 -3.27 -14.91
N ALA A 39 -32.61 -3.24 -15.19
CA ALA A 39 -33.24 -4.12 -16.18
C ALA A 39 -33.04 -3.63 -17.63
N VAL A 40 -33.05 -2.31 -17.86
CA VAL A 40 -32.93 -1.74 -19.22
C VAL A 40 -31.50 -1.84 -19.77
N GLN A 41 -30.46 -1.70 -18.94
CA GLN A 41 -29.08 -1.89 -19.38
C GLN A 41 -28.77 -3.35 -19.74
N THR A 42 -29.39 -4.31 -19.05
CA THR A 42 -29.25 -5.74 -19.35
C THR A 42 -30.02 -6.13 -20.62
N ALA A 43 -31.24 -5.60 -20.81
CA ALA A 43 -32.04 -5.86 -22.01
C ALA A 43 -31.42 -5.26 -23.29
N THR A 44 -30.79 -4.08 -23.20
CA THR A 44 -30.09 -3.47 -24.35
C THR A 44 -28.78 -4.18 -24.69
N GLN A 45 -28.08 -4.75 -23.70
CA GLN A 45 -26.90 -5.57 -23.94
C GLN A 45 -27.23 -6.95 -24.52
N VAL A 46 -28.33 -7.59 -24.07
CA VAL A 46 -28.80 -8.86 -24.64
C VAL A 46 -29.35 -8.67 -26.06
N THR A 47 -30.03 -7.57 -26.35
CA THR A 47 -30.51 -7.27 -27.71
C THR A 47 -29.38 -6.89 -28.66
N LYS A 48 -28.35 -6.15 -28.21
CA LYS A 48 -27.13 -5.93 -29.01
C LYS A 48 -26.29 -7.20 -29.20
N ALA A 49 -26.22 -8.06 -28.19
CA ALA A 49 -25.56 -9.36 -28.30
C ALA A 49 -26.33 -10.28 -29.27
N ALA A 50 -27.66 -10.30 -29.23
CA ALA A 50 -28.48 -11.09 -30.16
C ALA A 50 -28.43 -10.58 -31.61
N GLN A 51 -28.22 -9.27 -31.82
CA GLN A 51 -28.04 -8.70 -33.17
C GLN A 51 -26.65 -8.97 -33.78
N HIS A 52 -25.66 -9.38 -32.98
CA HIS A 52 -24.30 -9.70 -33.44
C HIS A 52 -23.95 -11.20 -33.36
N VAL A 53 -24.91 -12.06 -32.98
CA VAL A 53 -24.71 -13.51 -33.02
C VAL A 53 -25.32 -14.01 -34.33
N ASP A 54 -24.48 -14.21 -35.34
CA ASP A 54 -24.84 -14.93 -36.56
C ASP A 54 -25.20 -16.38 -36.21
N GLY A 55 -26.49 -16.61 -35.97
CA GLY A 55 -27.17 -17.83 -36.36
C GLY A 55 -26.85 -19.15 -35.63
N ASP A 56 -26.27 -19.16 -34.42
CA ASP A 56 -26.17 -20.41 -33.65
C ASP A 56 -27.45 -20.67 -32.81
N PRO A 57 -28.32 -21.62 -33.22
CA PRO A 57 -29.58 -21.89 -32.54
C PRO A 57 -29.40 -22.40 -31.10
N ARG A 58 -28.22 -22.89 -30.74
CA ARG A 58 -27.93 -23.37 -29.37
C ARG A 58 -27.62 -22.24 -28.41
N LEU A 59 -26.94 -21.19 -28.88
CA LEU A 59 -26.69 -20.00 -28.07
C LEU A 59 -27.99 -19.23 -27.84
N LEU A 60 -28.85 -19.17 -28.86
CA LEU A 60 -30.20 -18.59 -28.77
C LEU A 60 -31.09 -19.37 -27.79
N ALA A 61 -31.01 -20.71 -27.79
CA ALA A 61 -31.75 -21.56 -26.85
C ALA A 61 -31.25 -21.41 -25.41
N LEU A 62 -29.94 -21.27 -25.19
CA LEU A 62 -29.37 -21.09 -23.85
C LEU A 62 -29.64 -19.70 -23.28
N THR A 63 -29.59 -18.67 -24.13
CA THR A 63 -30.07 -17.32 -23.75
C THR A 63 -31.57 -17.34 -23.48
N ALA A 64 -32.39 -17.99 -24.32
CA ALA A 64 -33.82 -18.15 -24.07
C ALA A 64 -34.12 -18.89 -22.76
N ALA A 65 -33.33 -19.91 -22.41
CA ALA A 65 -33.49 -20.66 -21.16
C ALA A 65 -33.11 -19.84 -19.92
N THR A 66 -32.00 -19.09 -19.99
CA THR A 66 -31.54 -18.23 -18.88
C THR A 66 -32.44 -17.00 -18.71
N THR A 67 -32.91 -16.39 -19.80
CA THR A 67 -33.93 -15.32 -19.75
C THR A 67 -35.29 -15.85 -19.37
N GLY A 68 -35.65 -17.09 -19.72
CA GLY A 68 -36.93 -17.70 -19.38
C GLY A 68 -37.09 -17.98 -17.88
N LEU A 69 -36.00 -18.42 -17.21
CA LEU A 69 -36.00 -18.60 -15.75
C LEU A 69 -35.96 -17.25 -15.01
N ALA A 70 -35.17 -16.29 -15.49
CA ALA A 70 -35.14 -14.94 -14.93
C ALA A 70 -36.47 -14.21 -15.13
N ALA A 71 -37.12 -14.40 -16.28
CA ALA A 71 -38.44 -13.89 -16.57
C ALA A 71 -39.49 -14.54 -15.69
N LYS A 72 -39.45 -15.86 -15.47
CA LYS A 72 -40.40 -16.53 -14.56
C LYS A 72 -40.23 -16.06 -13.11
N ASN A 73 -39.00 -15.97 -12.61
CA ASN A 73 -38.74 -15.46 -11.26
C ASN A 73 -39.10 -13.98 -11.11
N ALA A 74 -38.90 -13.16 -12.15
CA ALA A 74 -39.37 -11.78 -12.19
C ALA A 74 -40.90 -11.68 -12.31
N TYR A 75 -41.55 -12.58 -13.05
CA TYR A 75 -43.00 -12.64 -13.26
C TYR A 75 -43.74 -13.10 -12.00
N ASP A 76 -43.21 -14.09 -11.29
CA ASP A 76 -43.71 -14.54 -9.98
C ASP A 76 -43.45 -13.47 -8.90
N ALA A 77 -42.32 -12.74 -8.95
CA ALA A 77 -42.01 -11.65 -8.02
C ALA A 77 -42.83 -10.36 -8.25
N VAL A 78 -43.54 -10.24 -9.39
CA VAL A 78 -44.39 -9.06 -9.73
C VAL A 78 -45.87 -9.43 -9.91
N GLY A 79 -46.26 -10.67 -9.57
CA GLY A 79 -47.67 -11.10 -9.59
C GLY A 79 -48.28 -11.19 -10.99
N GLY A 80 -47.46 -11.39 -12.02
CA GLY A 80 -47.91 -11.66 -13.39
C GLY A 80 -48.37 -10.45 -14.22
N ASP A 81 -48.02 -9.22 -13.83
CA ASP A 81 -48.31 -8.03 -14.63
C ASP A 81 -47.02 -7.22 -14.92
N PRO A 82 -46.46 -7.30 -16.14
CA PRO A 82 -45.23 -6.59 -16.52
C PRO A 82 -45.39 -5.06 -16.51
N VAL A 83 -46.63 -4.53 -16.55
CA VAL A 83 -46.90 -3.09 -16.44
C VAL A 83 -46.74 -2.61 -14.99
N LYS A 84 -47.08 -3.44 -13.99
CA LYS A 84 -46.91 -3.11 -12.56
C LYS A 84 -45.45 -3.06 -12.11
N ALA A 85 -44.59 -3.85 -12.75
CA ALA A 85 -43.14 -3.82 -12.54
C ALA A 85 -42.52 -2.50 -13.02
N ALA A 86 -43.08 -1.89 -14.08
CA ALA A 86 -42.61 -0.63 -14.66
C ALA A 86 -43.08 0.62 -13.89
N THR A 87 -44.12 0.52 -13.05
CA THR A 87 -44.74 1.65 -12.33
C THR A 87 -44.39 1.74 -10.85
N THR A 88 -43.54 0.84 -10.32
CA THR A 88 -43.16 0.88 -8.89
C THR A 88 -42.10 1.96 -8.67
N VAL A 89 -42.54 3.19 -8.45
CA VAL A 89 -41.66 4.30 -8.05
C VAL A 89 -41.53 4.29 -6.53
N GLY A 90 -40.33 4.00 -6.03
CA GLY A 90 -40.02 4.16 -4.62
C GLY A 90 -39.48 5.56 -4.34
N ILE A 91 -40.09 6.30 -3.42
CA ILE A 91 -39.53 7.57 -2.92
C ILE A 91 -38.86 7.29 -1.59
N ASN A 92 -37.60 7.67 -1.45
CA ASN A 92 -36.84 7.55 -0.22
C ASN A 92 -36.41 8.95 0.19
N ILE A 93 -36.82 9.34 1.38
CA ILE A 93 -36.46 10.62 1.98
C ILE A 93 -35.63 10.27 3.20
N SER A 94 -34.35 10.64 3.23
CA SER A 94 -33.49 10.42 4.38
C SER A 94 -32.85 11.72 4.85
N LEU A 95 -32.76 11.88 6.16
CA LEU A 95 -32.03 12.94 6.81
C LEU A 95 -30.87 12.30 7.58
N GLY A 96 -29.65 12.71 7.28
CA GLY A 96 -28.46 12.19 7.93
C GLY A 96 -27.48 13.29 8.28
N ALA A 97 -26.70 13.04 9.33
CA ALA A 97 -25.52 13.80 9.68
C ALA A 97 -24.32 12.85 9.76
N SER A 98 -23.17 13.29 9.26
CA SER A 98 -21.92 12.57 9.39
C SER A 98 -20.75 13.51 9.63
N SER A 99 -19.77 13.00 10.34
CA SER A 99 -18.51 13.64 10.66
C SER A 99 -17.38 12.68 10.32
N SER A 100 -16.37 13.16 9.63
CA SER A 100 -15.14 12.41 9.39
C SER A 100 -13.93 13.26 9.69
N HIS A 101 -12.94 12.65 10.30
CA HIS A 101 -11.65 13.24 10.61
C HIS A 101 -10.57 12.28 10.12
N SER A 102 -9.61 12.77 9.37
CA SER A 102 -8.40 12.02 9.02
C SER A 102 -7.18 12.92 9.18
N SER A 103 -6.16 12.39 9.82
CA SER A 103 -4.85 13.03 9.96
C SER A 103 -3.78 12.06 9.51
N GLY A 104 -2.80 12.55 8.76
CA GLY A 104 -1.64 11.79 8.31
C GLY A 104 -0.37 12.59 8.52
N GLU A 105 0.67 11.94 9.00
CA GLU A 105 2.03 12.47 9.08
C GLU A 105 2.96 11.53 8.34
N ALA A 106 3.85 12.07 7.53
CA ALA A 106 4.90 11.34 6.87
C ALA A 106 6.21 12.10 7.03
N GLN A 107 7.26 11.40 7.44
CA GLN A 107 8.59 11.96 7.61
C GLN A 107 9.60 11.06 6.91
N SER A 108 10.59 11.66 6.28
CA SER A 108 11.69 10.92 5.66
C SER A 108 13.00 11.65 5.87
N SER A 109 14.07 10.91 6.16
CA SER A 109 15.44 11.40 6.16
C SER A 109 16.26 10.52 5.22
N ILE A 110 16.67 11.09 4.10
CA ILE A 110 17.38 10.37 3.04
C ILE A 110 18.79 10.92 2.93
N ALA A 111 19.78 10.05 3.03
CA ALA A 111 21.17 10.37 2.84
C ALA A 111 21.46 10.73 1.38
N VAL A 112 22.14 11.85 1.20
CA VAL A 112 22.63 12.37 -0.08
C VAL A 112 24.14 12.32 -0.05
N GLY A 113 24.70 11.32 -0.71
CA GLY A 113 26.14 11.03 -0.71
C GLY A 113 26.99 12.10 -1.38
N SER A 114 28.17 12.36 -0.81
CA SER A 114 29.22 13.15 -1.46
C SER A 114 29.93 12.30 -2.52
N THR A 115 30.49 12.93 -3.55
CA THR A 115 31.30 12.24 -4.56
C THR A 115 32.70 12.85 -4.66
N VAL A 116 33.72 12.01 -4.48
CA VAL A 116 35.13 12.35 -4.76
C VAL A 116 35.56 11.60 -6.01
N ALA A 117 35.78 12.32 -7.12
CA ALA A 117 36.12 11.73 -8.40
C ALA A 117 37.43 12.27 -8.97
N ALA A 118 38.21 11.40 -9.62
CA ALA A 118 39.36 11.79 -10.42
C ALA A 118 39.48 10.95 -11.70
N GLY A 119 39.81 11.58 -12.82
CA GLY A 119 39.95 10.90 -14.12
C GLY A 119 41.11 9.90 -14.19
N ARG A 120 42.04 9.95 -13.25
CA ARG A 120 43.09 8.93 -13.06
C ARG A 120 43.00 8.40 -11.64
N ASN A 121 43.81 8.92 -10.73
CA ASN A 121 43.98 8.34 -9.42
C ASN A 121 43.30 9.18 -8.35
N VAL A 122 42.65 8.52 -7.38
CA VAL A 122 42.21 9.15 -6.13
C VAL A 122 43.14 8.70 -5.01
N THR A 123 43.64 9.64 -4.22
CA THR A 123 44.41 9.33 -3.01
C THR A 123 43.88 10.15 -1.83
N ILE A 124 43.42 9.43 -0.82
CA ILE A 124 42.95 9.97 0.45
C ILE A 124 43.84 9.40 1.54
N ALA A 125 44.54 10.29 2.23
CA ALA A 125 45.49 9.94 3.28
C ALA A 125 45.14 10.65 4.60
N ALA A 126 45.04 9.89 5.68
CA ALA A 126 44.92 10.39 7.04
C ALA A 126 46.19 10.04 7.83
N ALA A 127 46.92 11.07 8.27
CA ALA A 127 48.19 10.92 9.01
C ALA A 127 48.47 12.12 9.91
N GLY A 128 49.35 11.93 10.89
CA GLY A 128 49.82 13.00 11.78
C GLY A 128 49.19 12.99 13.18
N ALA A 129 48.32 12.02 13.47
CA ALA A 129 47.79 11.74 14.81
C ALA A 129 47.97 10.26 15.22
N GLY A 130 48.81 9.50 14.50
CA GLY A 130 49.02 8.07 14.78
C GLY A 130 47.72 7.29 14.62
N ALA A 131 47.38 6.47 15.62
CA ALA A 131 46.18 5.63 15.63
C ALA A 131 44.86 6.42 15.52
N ASP A 132 44.85 7.72 15.82
CA ASP A 132 43.67 8.58 15.69
C ASP A 132 43.46 9.12 14.26
N SER A 133 44.37 8.79 13.33
CA SER A 133 44.30 9.31 11.96
C SER A 133 43.41 8.43 11.09
N ASN A 134 42.12 8.76 11.01
CA ASN A 134 41.12 7.91 10.36
C ASN A 134 40.68 8.45 8.99
N VAL A 135 40.32 7.52 8.10
CA VAL A 135 39.57 7.84 6.87
C VAL A 135 38.16 7.31 7.03
N ASN A 136 37.16 8.19 6.95
CA ASN A 136 35.75 7.84 7.06
C ASN A 136 35.02 8.22 5.76
N VAL A 137 34.26 7.28 5.21
CA VAL A 137 33.42 7.49 4.01
C VAL A 137 32.04 6.93 4.33
N ILE A 138 31.05 7.81 4.38
CA ILE A 138 29.70 7.48 4.87
C ILE A 138 28.67 7.82 3.79
N GLY A 139 27.90 6.82 3.36
CA GLY A 139 26.90 6.92 2.28
C GLY A 139 27.40 7.62 1.02
N SER A 140 28.69 7.58 0.73
CA SER A 140 29.36 8.43 -0.25
C SER A 140 30.10 7.63 -1.31
N THR A 141 30.44 8.28 -2.41
CA THR A 141 31.10 7.65 -3.56
C THR A 141 32.51 8.16 -3.76
N ILE A 142 33.46 7.25 -3.96
CA ILE A 142 34.81 7.53 -4.42
C ILE A 142 34.99 6.86 -5.78
N SER A 143 35.40 7.64 -6.79
CA SER A 143 35.56 7.16 -8.15
C SER A 143 36.93 7.56 -8.72
N ALA A 144 37.75 6.57 -9.05
CA ALA A 144 39.03 6.75 -9.72
C ALA A 144 38.99 6.09 -11.09
N GLY A 145 39.38 6.81 -12.14
CA GLY A 145 39.51 6.25 -13.50
C GLY A 145 40.58 5.17 -13.62
N ASN A 146 41.57 5.15 -12.72
CA ASN A 146 42.60 4.13 -12.62
C ASN A 146 42.70 3.66 -11.16
N ASP A 147 43.66 4.14 -10.38
CA ASP A 147 43.87 3.62 -9.02
C ASP A 147 43.18 4.47 -7.93
N ALA A 148 42.59 3.80 -6.93
CA ALA A 148 42.10 4.46 -5.72
C ALA A 148 42.87 3.96 -4.50
N LEU A 149 43.47 4.88 -3.74
CA LEU A 149 44.19 4.60 -2.51
C LEU A 149 43.54 5.31 -1.32
N LEU A 150 43.12 4.52 -0.32
CA LEU A 150 42.75 4.99 1.00
C LEU A 150 43.83 4.57 1.99
N ALA A 151 44.49 5.54 2.62
CA ALA A 151 45.57 5.28 3.57
C ALA A 151 45.29 5.99 4.89
N ALA A 152 45.32 5.26 6.00
CA ALA A 152 45.13 5.80 7.34
C ALA A 152 46.21 5.24 8.28
N GLN A 153 46.81 6.09 9.13
CA GLN A 153 47.64 5.59 10.25
C GLN A 153 46.78 4.92 11.33
N GLY A 154 45.51 5.30 11.44
CA GLY A 154 44.48 4.62 12.23
C GLY A 154 43.61 3.72 11.36
N ASN A 155 42.30 3.91 11.47
CA ASN A 155 41.28 3.08 10.85
C ASN A 155 40.83 3.61 9.48
N VAL A 156 40.36 2.70 8.62
CA VAL A 156 39.61 3.05 7.40
C VAL A 156 38.17 2.54 7.53
N ASN A 157 37.20 3.45 7.51
CA ASN A 157 35.79 3.15 7.69
C ASN A 157 35.02 3.52 6.42
N LEU A 158 34.47 2.52 5.74
CA LEU A 158 33.52 2.64 4.64
C LEU A 158 32.17 2.16 5.14
N GLN A 159 31.23 3.08 5.34
CA GLN A 159 29.96 2.79 6.00
C GLN A 159 28.78 3.27 5.16
N ALA A 160 27.68 2.53 5.12
CA ALA A 160 26.43 3.05 4.58
C ALA A 160 25.90 4.19 5.45
N ALA A 161 25.19 5.13 4.83
CA ALA A 161 24.37 6.09 5.54
C ALA A 161 22.96 5.52 5.75
N GLN A 162 22.33 5.87 6.87
CA GLN A 162 21.02 5.34 7.26
C GLN A 162 19.91 6.24 6.75
N ASN A 163 19.03 5.71 5.91
CA ASN A 163 17.80 6.38 5.52
C ASN A 163 16.66 5.93 6.43
N THR A 164 15.79 6.86 6.82
CA THR A 164 14.59 6.56 7.60
C THR A 164 13.35 7.08 6.91
N GLY A 165 12.24 6.35 7.07
CA GLY A 165 10.92 6.79 6.67
C GLY A 165 9.93 6.42 7.76
N SER A 166 9.05 7.34 8.15
CA SER A 166 7.95 7.05 9.06
C SER A 166 6.65 7.60 8.51
N GLN A 167 5.56 6.85 8.75
CA GLN A 167 4.22 7.22 8.37
C GLN A 167 3.27 6.92 9.51
N ARG A 168 2.46 7.90 9.88
CA ARG A 168 1.44 7.78 10.92
C ARG A 168 0.14 8.28 10.34
N SER A 169 -0.95 7.56 10.50
CA SER A 169 -2.25 8.02 10.05
C SER A 169 -3.33 7.60 11.03
N ASN A 170 -4.26 8.50 11.29
CA ASN A 170 -5.40 8.26 12.17
C ASN A 170 -6.65 8.74 11.45
N SER A 171 -7.67 7.91 11.40
CA SER A 171 -8.97 8.25 10.84
C SER A 171 -10.07 7.93 11.84
N SER A 172 -11.12 8.73 11.83
CA SER A 172 -12.35 8.46 12.57
C SER A 172 -13.54 9.01 11.80
N GLY A 173 -14.65 8.28 11.88
CA GLY A 173 -15.91 8.63 11.24
C GLY A 173 -17.07 8.32 12.16
N ALA A 174 -18.11 9.13 12.08
CA ALA A 174 -19.38 8.85 12.72
C ALA A 174 -20.51 9.36 11.82
N SER A 175 -21.58 8.60 11.70
CA SER A 175 -22.76 9.00 10.95
C SER A 175 -24.02 8.48 11.62
N ALA A 176 -25.07 9.28 11.58
CA ALA A 176 -26.39 8.90 12.02
C ALA A 176 -27.42 9.45 11.04
N GLY A 177 -28.48 8.69 10.78
CA GLY A 177 -29.52 9.10 9.87
C GLY A 177 -30.81 8.36 10.09
N VAL A 178 -31.89 9.00 9.68
CA VAL A 178 -33.23 8.45 9.65
C VAL A 178 -33.79 8.61 8.25
N GLY A 179 -34.66 7.69 7.83
CA GLY A 179 -35.23 7.71 6.50
C GLY A 179 -36.65 7.17 6.50
N VAL A 180 -37.42 7.63 5.53
CA VAL A 180 -38.74 7.13 5.21
C VAL A 180 -38.74 6.72 3.75
N SER A 181 -39.15 5.49 3.48
CA SER A 181 -39.29 4.97 2.13
C SER A 181 -40.74 4.58 1.88
N ILE A 182 -41.26 5.04 0.75
CA ILE A 182 -42.62 4.77 0.28
C ILE A 182 -42.47 3.94 -0.98
N SER A 183 -42.99 2.71 -0.96
CA SER A 183 -42.93 1.81 -2.12
C SER A 183 -44.33 1.51 -2.64
N ALA A 184 -44.54 1.78 -3.93
CA ALA A 184 -45.77 1.48 -4.64
C ALA A 184 -45.79 0.02 -5.14
N ARG A 185 -45.68 -0.96 -4.22
CA ARG A 185 -46.12 -2.34 -4.54
C ARG A 185 -47.62 -2.45 -4.31
N SER A 186 -48.25 -3.53 -4.76
CA SER A 186 -49.72 -3.76 -4.69
C SER A 186 -50.30 -3.75 -3.25
N THR A 187 -49.46 -3.52 -2.24
CA THR A 187 -49.75 -3.10 -0.87
C THR A 187 -48.88 -1.89 -0.54
N ASN A 188 -49.50 -0.73 -0.28
CA ASN A 188 -48.82 0.54 0.01
C ASN A 188 -47.93 0.44 1.27
N GLY A 189 -46.63 0.15 1.13
CA GLY A 189 -45.73 0.01 2.27
C GLY A 189 -45.00 1.31 2.59
N ILE A 190 -45.19 1.86 3.80
CA ILE A 190 -44.32 2.89 4.39
C ILE A 190 -43.34 2.18 5.32
N SER A 191 -42.04 2.36 5.08
CA SER A 191 -40.96 1.89 5.95
C SER A 191 -40.16 3.05 6.52
N PHE A 192 -39.78 2.89 7.79
CA PHE A 192 -38.93 3.82 8.53
C PHE A 192 -37.60 3.15 8.80
N THR A 193 -36.51 3.80 8.38
CA THR A 193 -35.15 3.35 8.67
C THR A 193 -34.50 4.29 9.66
N ALA A 194 -33.75 3.75 10.62
CA ALA A 194 -32.79 4.55 11.38
C ALA A 194 -31.45 3.81 11.39
N SER A 195 -30.35 4.53 11.20
CA SER A 195 -29.02 3.95 11.15
C SER A 195 -28.02 4.83 11.86
N ALA A 196 -27.10 4.23 12.60
CA ALA A 196 -25.93 4.90 13.15
C ALA A 196 -24.69 4.03 12.90
N SER A 197 -23.58 4.65 12.55
CA SER A 197 -22.31 3.97 12.34
C SER A 197 -21.13 4.81 12.80
N GLY A 198 -20.06 4.13 13.19
CA GLY A 198 -18.80 4.74 13.55
C GLY A 198 -17.64 3.91 12.99
N SER A 199 -16.56 4.60 12.63
CA SER A 199 -15.33 4.00 12.17
C SER A 199 -14.13 4.65 12.83
N ARG A 200 -13.06 3.88 12.99
CA ARG A 200 -11.76 4.35 13.45
C ARG A 200 -10.66 3.52 12.79
N GLY A 201 -9.71 4.20 12.20
CA GLY A 201 -8.51 3.61 11.60
C GLY A 201 -7.26 4.20 12.21
N ASN A 202 -6.20 3.39 12.33
CA ASN A 202 -4.86 3.87 12.60
C ASN A 202 -3.87 3.04 11.79
N ALA A 203 -2.91 3.70 11.15
CA ALA A 203 -1.79 3.03 10.49
C ALA A 203 -0.46 3.67 10.86
N ASP A 204 0.50 2.80 11.13
CA ASP A 204 1.82 3.10 11.65
C ASP A 204 2.85 2.36 10.77
N GLY A 205 3.73 3.11 10.13
CA GLY A 205 4.79 2.60 9.27
C GLY A 205 6.14 3.16 9.68
N ASP A 206 7.15 2.31 9.81
CA ASP A 206 8.55 2.68 10.01
C ASP A 206 9.42 1.86 9.06
N SER A 207 10.32 2.54 8.35
CA SER A 207 11.26 1.92 7.42
C SER A 207 12.67 2.43 7.70
N THR A 208 13.65 1.54 7.53
CA THR A 208 15.06 1.87 7.53
C THR A 208 15.69 1.24 6.32
N THR A 209 16.31 2.06 5.48
CA THR A 209 17.09 1.58 4.33
C THR A 209 18.50 2.12 4.41
N TRP A 210 19.43 1.53 3.67
CA TRP A 210 20.85 1.92 3.74
C TRP A 210 21.36 2.42 2.39
N ALA A 211 21.87 3.65 2.37
CA ALA A 211 22.60 4.19 1.23
C ALA A 211 24.05 3.72 1.31
N ASN A 212 24.40 2.72 0.51
CA ASN A 212 25.73 2.11 0.57
C ASN A 212 26.84 3.10 0.20
N THR A 213 28.00 2.94 0.84
CA THR A 213 29.22 3.62 0.38
C THR A 213 29.81 2.87 -0.80
N HIS A 214 30.23 3.60 -1.82
CA HIS A 214 30.83 3.03 -3.03
C HIS A 214 32.25 3.53 -3.22
N THR A 215 33.19 2.61 -3.43
CA THR A 215 34.54 2.94 -3.87
C THR A 215 34.84 2.17 -5.14
N VAL A 216 35.08 2.89 -6.23
CA VAL A 216 35.29 2.34 -7.56
C VAL A 216 36.64 2.81 -8.08
N ALA A 217 37.52 1.85 -8.37
CA ALA A 217 38.76 2.04 -9.09
C ALA A 217 38.64 1.39 -10.48
N GLY A 218 39.11 2.07 -11.52
CA GLY A 218 39.20 1.47 -12.86
C GLY A 218 40.22 0.33 -12.92
N ASP A 219 41.24 0.37 -12.08
CA ASP A 219 42.29 -0.64 -12.01
C ASP A 219 42.45 -1.24 -10.60
N MET A 220 43.27 -0.62 -9.74
CA MET A 220 43.54 -1.13 -8.41
C MET A 220 42.88 -0.26 -7.33
N PHE A 221 42.08 -0.90 -6.47
CA PHE A 221 41.66 -0.30 -5.21
C PHE A 221 42.55 -0.80 -4.08
N THR A 222 43.26 0.10 -3.42
CA THR A 222 44.11 -0.21 -2.28
C THR A 222 43.56 0.47 -1.03
N VAL A 223 43.32 -0.32 0.02
CA VAL A 223 43.06 0.18 1.36
C VAL A 223 44.23 -0.18 2.26
N ARG A 224 44.78 0.82 2.96
CA ARG A 224 45.86 0.65 3.94
C ARG A 224 45.48 1.28 5.26
N SER A 225 45.31 0.48 6.31
CA SER A 225 45.03 0.95 7.67
C SER A 225 46.12 0.51 8.63
N GLY A 226 46.56 1.41 9.51
CA GLY A 226 47.41 1.02 10.64
C GLY A 226 46.63 0.31 11.75
N GLY A 227 45.32 0.57 11.84
CA GLY A 227 44.35 -0.13 12.69
C GLY A 227 43.37 -0.99 11.87
N ASP A 228 42.10 -0.94 12.24
CA ASP A 228 41.04 -1.74 11.62
C ASP A 228 40.57 -1.14 10.28
N THR A 229 40.08 -2.00 9.40
CA THR A 229 39.36 -1.61 8.18
C THR A 229 37.93 -2.15 8.25
N ASN A 230 36.93 -1.26 8.15
CA ASN A 230 35.51 -1.58 8.29
C ASN A 230 34.76 -1.28 6.98
N LEU A 231 34.12 -2.28 6.39
CA LEU A 231 33.23 -2.19 5.24
C LEU A 231 31.82 -2.61 5.68
N VAL A 232 31.02 -1.65 6.13
CA VAL A 232 29.69 -1.89 6.72
C VAL A 232 28.62 -1.27 5.83
N GLY A 233 27.96 -2.06 5.00
CA GLY A 233 27.09 -1.54 3.94
C GLY A 233 27.89 -0.77 2.88
N ALA A 234 29.07 -1.28 2.53
CA ALA A 234 29.95 -0.66 1.54
C ALA A 234 30.31 -1.64 0.42
N VAL A 235 30.56 -1.08 -0.76
CA VAL A 235 31.01 -1.80 -1.94
C VAL A 235 32.34 -1.20 -2.38
N ALA A 236 33.36 -2.03 -2.44
CA ALA A 236 34.66 -1.71 -2.99
C ALA A 236 34.87 -2.51 -4.29
N SER A 237 35.24 -1.84 -5.37
CA SER A 237 35.37 -2.44 -6.70
C SER A 237 36.60 -1.94 -7.43
N GLY A 238 37.26 -2.86 -8.14
CA GLY A 238 38.37 -2.64 -9.05
C GLY A 238 38.72 -3.95 -9.76
N ARG A 239 39.63 -3.93 -10.74
CA ARG A 239 40.20 -5.17 -11.30
C ARG A 239 40.95 -5.95 -10.24
N GLN A 240 41.59 -5.23 -9.33
CA GLN A 240 42.25 -5.79 -8.15
C GLN A 240 41.88 -4.96 -6.93
N VAL A 241 41.58 -5.65 -5.83
CA VAL A 241 41.39 -5.03 -4.51
C VAL A 241 42.50 -5.54 -3.60
N VAL A 242 43.26 -4.62 -3.02
CA VAL A 242 44.36 -4.90 -2.09
C VAL A 242 44.01 -4.27 -0.74
N ALA A 243 44.03 -5.08 0.31
CA ALA A 243 43.81 -4.63 1.68
C ALA A 243 45.04 -4.93 2.53
N ASP A 244 45.71 -3.88 2.98
CA ASP A 244 46.82 -3.91 3.93
C ASP A 244 46.32 -3.38 5.27
N VAL A 245 45.90 -4.30 6.14
CA VAL A 245 45.14 -3.99 7.36
C VAL A 245 45.99 -4.37 8.57
N GLY A 246 46.39 -3.38 9.37
CA GLY A 246 47.18 -3.59 10.57
C GLY A 246 46.40 -4.26 11.71
N GLY A 247 45.09 -4.06 11.76
CA GLY A 247 44.16 -4.70 12.70
C GLY A 247 43.23 -5.71 12.03
N ASN A 248 41.93 -5.61 12.31
CA ASN A 248 40.89 -6.48 11.76
C ASN A 248 40.29 -5.91 10.48
N LEU A 249 39.94 -6.81 9.54
CA LEU A 249 39.11 -6.48 8.38
C LEU A 249 37.66 -6.95 8.65
N ASN A 250 36.77 -5.99 8.86
CA ASN A 250 35.36 -6.27 9.13
C ASN A 250 34.52 -5.97 7.89
N ILE A 251 33.77 -6.95 7.40
CA ILE A 251 32.86 -6.79 6.26
C ILE A 251 31.46 -7.21 6.69
N GLN A 252 30.52 -6.29 6.64
CA GLN A 252 29.14 -6.50 7.06
C GLN A 252 28.17 -5.93 6.04
N SER A 253 27.18 -6.73 5.65
CA SER A 253 26.02 -6.23 4.91
C SER A 253 24.95 -5.78 5.89
N LEU A 254 24.33 -4.64 5.60
CA LEU A 254 23.18 -4.15 6.33
C LEU A 254 21.90 -4.60 5.64
N GLN A 255 20.84 -4.80 6.41
CA GLN A 255 19.53 -5.18 5.90
C GLN A 255 18.58 -4.01 6.05
N ASP A 256 17.80 -3.78 5.00
CA ASP A 256 16.67 -2.89 5.04
C ASP A 256 15.56 -3.51 5.90
N THR A 257 14.85 -2.68 6.64
CA THR A 257 13.73 -3.09 7.51
C THR A 257 12.50 -2.25 7.18
N ASP A 258 11.35 -2.89 7.12
CA ASP A 258 10.06 -2.24 6.96
C ASP A 258 9.07 -2.84 7.97
N HIS A 259 8.43 -1.98 8.74
CA HIS A 259 7.45 -2.34 9.75
C HIS A 259 6.19 -1.53 9.53
N TYR A 260 5.13 -2.20 9.09
CA TYR A 260 3.82 -1.59 8.89
C TYR A 260 2.75 -2.27 9.74
N ARG A 261 1.94 -1.46 10.41
CA ARG A 261 0.82 -1.92 11.24
C ARG A 261 -0.39 -1.03 10.99
N SER A 262 -1.45 -1.59 10.41
CA SER A 262 -2.76 -0.96 10.33
C SER A 262 -3.78 -1.66 11.21
N LYS A 263 -4.75 -0.90 11.70
CA LYS A 263 -5.95 -1.38 12.39
C LYS A 263 -7.13 -0.53 11.97
N ASP A 264 -8.14 -1.17 11.39
CA ASP A 264 -9.38 -0.54 11.02
C ASP A 264 -10.55 -1.22 11.73
N LEU A 265 -11.37 -0.40 12.38
CA LEU A 265 -12.58 -0.83 13.08
C LEU A 265 -13.75 -0.02 12.56
N SER A 266 -14.75 -0.70 12.03
CA SER A 266 -16.03 -0.08 11.69
C SER A 266 -17.18 -0.85 12.33
N ALA A 267 -18.14 -0.13 12.90
CA ALA A 267 -19.33 -0.68 13.51
C ALA A 267 -20.56 0.14 13.11
N GLY A 268 -21.64 -0.53 12.76
CA GLY A 268 -22.91 0.11 12.40
C GLY A 268 -24.10 -0.67 12.92
N ILE A 269 -25.18 0.05 13.23
CA ILE A 269 -26.48 -0.48 13.63
C ILE A 269 -27.53 0.18 12.74
N GLY A 270 -28.35 -0.64 12.08
CA GLY A 270 -29.51 -0.21 11.32
C GLY A 270 -30.78 -0.88 11.86
N VAL A 271 -31.86 -0.13 11.91
CA VAL A 271 -33.21 -0.64 12.17
C VAL A 271 -34.11 -0.23 11.02
N ASN A 272 -34.96 -1.15 10.57
CA ASN A 272 -35.98 -0.90 9.56
C ASN A 272 -37.32 -1.40 10.09
N ALA A 273 -38.31 -0.53 10.15
CA ALA A 273 -39.66 -0.85 10.61
C ALA A 273 -40.68 -0.55 9.52
N CYS A 274 -41.44 -1.56 9.10
CA CYS A 274 -42.63 -1.38 8.26
C CYS A 274 -43.86 -1.18 9.13
N VAL A 275 -44.71 -0.19 8.83
CA VAL A 275 -45.95 0.03 9.58
C VAL A 275 -47.09 -0.82 9.00
N THR A 276 -47.65 -1.73 9.81
CA THR A 276 -48.87 -2.52 9.52
C THR A 276 -50.15 -1.65 9.65
N PRO A 277 -51.21 -1.87 8.82
CA PRO A 277 -51.69 -3.15 8.28
C PRO A 277 -51.21 -3.51 6.86
N LEU A 278 -50.23 -2.79 6.31
CA LEU A 278 -49.84 -2.88 4.89
C LEU A 278 -48.62 -3.79 4.61
N CYS A 279 -48.02 -4.35 5.66
CA CYS A 279 -47.10 -5.49 5.57
C CYS A 279 -47.85 -6.73 6.06
N GLY A 280 -48.02 -7.75 5.19
CA GLY A 280 -48.56 -9.04 5.61
C GLY A 280 -47.74 -9.61 6.76
N ARG A 281 -48.38 -10.38 7.66
CA ARG A 281 -47.76 -10.97 8.87
C ARG A 281 -46.44 -11.66 8.55
N GLU A 282 -45.35 -10.93 8.67
CA GLU A 282 -44.01 -11.43 8.90
C GLU A 282 -43.27 -10.22 9.47
N GLN A 283 -42.93 -10.28 10.75
CA GLN A 283 -42.19 -9.22 11.42
C GLN A 283 -40.73 -9.65 11.40
N PRO A 284 -39.89 -9.19 10.44
CA PRO A 284 -38.47 -9.26 10.64
C PRO A 284 -38.09 -8.05 11.48
N ASP A 285 -37.96 -8.23 12.79
CA ASP A 285 -37.20 -7.32 13.65
C ASP A 285 -35.71 -7.55 13.31
N ASP A 286 -35.33 -7.18 12.09
CA ASP A 286 -34.02 -7.47 11.50
C ASP A 286 -33.01 -6.42 11.99
N ARG A 287 -32.61 -6.58 13.25
CA ARG A 287 -31.50 -5.83 13.85
C ARG A 287 -30.19 -6.38 13.31
N HIS A 288 -29.69 -5.77 12.26
CA HIS A 288 -28.38 -6.11 11.72
C HIS A 288 -27.31 -5.22 12.37
N ALA A 289 -26.57 -5.79 13.32
CA ALA A 289 -25.34 -5.20 13.83
C ALA A 289 -24.17 -5.80 13.04
N HIS A 290 -23.52 -4.99 12.20
CA HIS A 290 -22.35 -5.43 11.46
C HIS A 290 -21.10 -4.80 12.09
N VAL A 291 -20.21 -5.64 12.61
CA VAL A 291 -18.89 -5.24 13.11
C VAL A 291 -17.86 -5.80 12.16
N GLN A 292 -17.27 -4.94 11.33
CA GLN A 292 -16.18 -5.33 10.46
C GLN A 292 -14.87 -4.94 11.14
N ARG A 293 -14.13 -5.96 11.58
CA ARG A 293 -12.74 -5.84 11.99
C ARG A 293 -11.91 -6.45 10.88
N ASP A 294 -11.19 -5.62 10.13
CA ASP A 294 -10.09 -6.13 9.33
C ASP A 294 -8.86 -6.16 10.23
N PRO A 295 -8.37 -7.34 10.66
CA PRO A 295 -7.00 -7.42 11.14
C PRO A 295 -6.12 -6.98 9.96
N GLY A 296 -5.36 -5.90 10.13
CA GLY A 296 -4.43 -5.42 9.10
C GLY A 296 -3.63 -6.58 8.51
N LEU A 297 -3.36 -6.49 7.19
CA LEU A 297 -2.72 -7.55 6.41
C LEU A 297 -1.65 -8.29 7.24
N PRO A 298 -1.64 -9.64 7.24
CA PRO A 298 -0.51 -10.36 7.81
C PRO A 298 0.78 -9.84 7.16
N PRO A 299 1.88 -9.73 7.92
CA PRO A 299 3.14 -9.25 7.37
C PRO A 299 3.46 -10.08 6.12
N PHE A 300 3.53 -9.41 4.98
CA PHE A 300 3.85 -10.04 3.71
C PHE A 300 5.09 -10.91 3.86
N CYS A 301 5.01 -12.09 3.25
CA CYS A 301 6.01 -13.14 3.19
C CYS A 301 7.46 -12.61 3.24
N ARG A 302 8.24 -13.14 4.19
CA ARG A 302 9.72 -13.11 4.13
C ARG A 302 10.15 -13.49 2.71
N THR A 303 10.71 -12.54 1.98
CA THR A 303 11.48 -12.82 0.78
C THR A 303 12.62 -13.76 1.14
N GLY A 304 12.59 -14.94 0.52
CA GLY A 304 13.61 -15.95 0.67
C GLY A 304 14.99 -15.40 0.34
N LYS A 305 15.93 -15.73 1.20
CA LYS A 305 17.38 -15.63 1.03
C LYS A 305 17.74 -16.07 -0.40
N LEU A 306 18.06 -15.11 -1.29
CA LEU A 306 18.48 -15.40 -2.66
C LEU A 306 19.94 -15.90 -2.62
N ALA A 307 20.14 -17.18 -2.31
CA ALA A 307 21.42 -17.84 -2.51
C ALA A 307 21.55 -18.17 -4.01
N ARG A 308 22.35 -17.37 -4.73
CA ARG A 308 22.81 -17.71 -6.08
C ARG A 308 23.75 -18.92 -5.99
N HIS A 309 23.29 -20.10 -6.39
CA HIS A 309 24.15 -21.14 -6.95
C HIS A 309 23.36 -22.11 -7.87
N THR A 310 23.70 -22.04 -9.16
CA THR A 310 23.97 -23.16 -10.07
C THR A 310 22.90 -24.25 -10.32
N LEU A 311 22.23 -24.13 -11.49
CA LEU A 311 21.92 -25.19 -12.50
C LEU A 311 21.51 -26.61 -12.04
N LEU A 312 20.23 -26.99 -12.25
CA LEU A 312 19.74 -28.20 -12.97
C LEU A 312 18.25 -28.51 -12.67
N GLU A 313 17.50 -28.73 -13.75
CA GLU A 313 16.22 -29.48 -13.90
C GLU A 313 15.52 -30.05 -12.65
N LEU A 314 14.23 -29.70 -12.42
CA LEU A 314 13.11 -30.57 -12.79
C LEU A 314 11.73 -29.96 -12.42
N ASN A 315 10.81 -30.25 -13.32
CA ASN A 315 9.41 -29.92 -13.41
C ASN A 315 8.59 -30.36 -12.15
N ARG A 316 7.93 -29.42 -11.46
CA ARG A 316 6.59 -29.62 -10.87
C ARG A 316 6.01 -28.29 -10.39
N ALA A 317 4.98 -27.85 -11.10
CA ALA A 317 4.02 -26.87 -10.62
C ALA A 317 3.45 -27.35 -9.28
N LYS A 318 3.56 -26.49 -8.26
CA LYS A 318 2.73 -26.57 -7.08
C LYS A 318 2.19 -25.17 -6.84
N GLU A 319 0.87 -25.03 -7.00
CA GLU A 319 0.09 -23.90 -6.54
C GLU A 319 0.55 -23.50 -5.13
N VAL A 320 0.95 -22.24 -4.99
CA VAL A 320 1.03 -21.56 -3.71
C VAL A 320 -0.22 -20.70 -3.65
N GLN A 321 -1.23 -21.21 -2.95
CA GLN A 321 -2.35 -20.38 -2.50
C GLN A 321 -1.82 -19.38 -1.47
N CYS A 322 -2.16 -18.11 -1.68
CA CYS A 322 -2.04 -17.03 -0.70
C CYS A 322 -2.89 -17.30 0.54
#